data_AF-A0A4V2A3S6-F1
#
_entry.id   AF-A0A4V2A3S6-F1
#
_cell.length_a   1.000
_cell.length_b   1.000
_cell.length_c   1.000
_cell.angle_alpha   90.00
_cell.angle_beta   90.00
_cell.angle_gamma   90.00
#
_symmetry.space_group_name_H-M   'P 1'
#
loop_
_entity.id
_entity.type
_entity.pdbx_description
1 polymer ?
#
loop_
_entity_poly.entity_id
_entity_poly.type
_entity_poly.pdbx_seq_one_letter_code
_entity_poly.pdbx_strand_id
1 'polypeptide(L)'
;MCKDRIWILLTRKLSGEATLTEREELGRLVSELPEGSSTINKIAALWNSDPAHDAEFMEATYLAHLERMKQNGISINFDDSSLQDQTPEESAVRRRWFSIKNMAVALLVSVVMTTGWFLLSSKKSADKTSTADQFGEVKTRKGSRTKMKLPDGSDVWLNAGSKLNYNKDFEKGSREVYLTGEAFFNVVHDADRPFLIHTSA
;
A
#
# COMPACT_ATOMS: atom_id res chain seq x y z
N MET A 1 -10.14 9.72 41.95
CA MET A 1 -10.28 10.09 40.53
C MET A 1 -8.95 10.48 39.84
N CYS A 2 -7.87 10.84 40.56
CA CYS A 2 -6.61 11.28 39.93
C CYS A 2 -5.73 10.13 39.35
N LYS A 3 -5.73 8.94 39.97
CA LYS A 3 -4.82 7.83 39.62
C LYS A 3 -5.09 7.23 38.23
N ASP A 4 -6.35 7.05 37.86
CA ASP A 4 -6.72 6.46 36.56
C ASP A 4 -6.36 7.38 35.39
N ARG A 5 -6.43 8.71 35.61
CA ARG A 5 -6.08 9.72 34.61
C ARG A 5 -4.59 9.67 34.25
N ILE A 6 -3.71 9.45 35.23
CA ILE A 6 -2.26 9.32 35.00
C ILE A 6 -1.97 8.15 34.07
N TRP A 7 -2.62 7.00 34.28
CA TRP A 7 -2.44 5.81 33.44
C TRP A 7 -2.94 6.02 32.02
N ILE A 8 -4.11 6.64 31.85
CA ILE A 8 -4.67 6.96 30.53
C ILE A 8 -3.72 7.89 29.76
N LEU A 9 -3.24 8.95 30.40
CA LEU A 9 -2.30 9.90 29.80
C LEU A 9 -0.94 9.26 29.49
N LEU A 10 -0.46 8.37 30.34
CA LEU A 10 0.77 7.63 30.12
C LEU A 10 0.67 6.72 28.89
N THR A 11 -0.39 5.93 28.77
CA THR A 11 -0.61 5.04 27.61
C THR A 11 -0.74 5.84 26.31
N ARG A 12 -1.45 6.96 26.32
CA ARG A 12 -1.52 7.89 25.17
C ARG A 12 -0.15 8.48 24.81
N LYS A 13 0.69 8.76 25.80
CA LYS A 13 2.05 9.28 25.58
C LYS A 13 2.99 8.21 24.99
N LEU A 14 2.90 6.96 25.44
CA LEU A 14 3.73 5.85 24.96
C LEU A 14 3.35 5.37 23.56
N SER A 15 2.06 5.42 23.21
CA SER A 15 1.55 5.13 21.86
C SER A 15 1.80 6.25 20.84
N GLY A 16 2.19 7.45 21.28
CA GLY A 16 2.43 8.61 20.42
C GLY A 16 1.18 9.46 20.11
N GLU A 17 0.05 9.20 20.76
CA GLU A 17 -1.23 9.88 20.52
C GLU A 17 -1.50 11.06 21.46
N ALA A 18 -0.65 11.28 22.47
CA ALA A 18 -0.84 12.36 23.45
C ALA A 18 -0.58 13.74 22.85
N THR A 19 -1.55 14.63 23.02
CA THR A 19 -1.44 16.06 22.65
C THR A 19 -0.47 16.81 23.56
N LEU A 20 -0.02 18.01 23.15
CA LEU A 20 0.91 18.84 23.94
C LEU A 20 0.35 19.18 25.33
N THR A 21 -0.93 19.57 25.41
CA THR A 21 -1.62 19.88 26.66
C THR A 21 -1.74 18.67 27.58
N GLU A 22 -1.98 17.47 27.03
CA GLU A 22 -2.06 16.23 27.79
C GLU A 22 -0.69 15.80 28.36
N ARG A 23 0.40 16.10 27.64
CA ARG A 23 1.77 15.84 28.11
C ARG A 23 2.16 16.75 29.28
N GLU A 24 1.76 18.02 29.21
CA GLU A 24 1.93 18.98 30.30
C GLU A 24 1.07 18.62 31.52
N GLU A 25 -0.19 18.21 31.31
CA GLU A 25 -1.08 17.69 32.34
C GLU A 25 -0.45 16.50 33.06
N LEU A 26 0.05 15.51 32.31
CA LEU A 26 0.75 14.35 32.87
C LEU A 26 1.99 14.78 33.67
N GLY A 27 2.81 15.71 33.16
CA GLY A 27 3.98 16.21 33.86
C GLY A 27 3.64 16.80 35.23
N ARG A 28 2.58 17.61 35.30
CA ARG A 28 2.07 18.18 36.56
C ARG A 28 1.61 17.10 37.52
N LEU A 29 0.77 16.16 37.07
CA LEU A 29 0.22 15.09 37.90
C LEU A 29 1.32 14.16 38.45
N VAL A 30 2.40 13.95 37.69
CA VAL A 30 3.52 13.11 38.11
C VAL A 30 4.40 13.81 39.14
N SER A 31 4.52 15.14 39.08
CA SER A 31 5.27 15.93 40.07
C SER A 31 4.63 15.92 41.46
N GLU A 32 3.32 15.68 41.54
CA GLU A 32 2.58 15.56 42.81
C GLU A 32 2.82 14.21 43.52
N LEU A 33 3.42 13.23 42.84
CA LEU A 33 3.69 11.89 43.38
C LEU A 33 5.18 11.69 43.68
N PRO A 34 5.59 11.45 44.95
CA PRO A 34 6.99 11.29 45.33
C PRO A 34 7.75 10.19 44.57
N GLU A 35 7.06 9.10 44.22
CA GLU A 35 7.62 7.96 43.50
C GLU A 35 7.12 7.83 42.05
N GLY A 36 6.27 8.75 41.59
CA GLY A 36 5.57 8.66 40.31
C GLY A 36 6.53 8.75 39.12
N SER A 37 7.49 9.68 39.18
CA SER A 37 8.45 9.91 38.10
C SER A 37 9.34 8.69 37.84
N SER A 38 9.83 8.04 38.91
CA SER A 38 10.68 6.85 38.81
C SER A 38 9.94 5.67 38.19
N THR A 39 8.70 5.42 38.64
CA THR A 39 7.86 4.33 38.12
C THR A 39 7.54 4.52 36.64
N ILE A 40 7.17 5.73 36.25
CA ILE A 40 6.83 6.06 34.86
C ILE A 40 8.04 5.93 33.94
N ASN A 41 9.21 6.37 34.39
CA ASN A 41 10.45 6.25 33.61
C ASN A 41 10.84 4.78 33.41
N LYS A 42 10.67 3.92 34.42
CA LYS A 42 10.91 2.46 34.28
C LYS A 42 9.97 1.82 33.27
N ILE A 43 8.68 2.14 33.32
CA ILE A 43 7.69 1.63 32.37
C ILE A 43 7.99 2.11 30.95
N ALA A 44 8.34 3.39 30.79
CA ALA A 44 8.74 3.93 29.51
C ALA A 44 10.04 3.28 28.97
N ALA A 45 10.97 2.92 29.85
CA ALA A 45 12.17 2.18 29.47
C ALA A 45 11.84 0.76 29.00
N LEU A 46 10.95 0.05 29.71
CA LEU A 46 10.48 -1.29 29.31
C LEU A 46 9.69 -1.27 28.00
N TRP A 47 8.89 -0.23 27.77
CA TRP A 47 8.12 -0.08 26.53
C TRP A 47 9.05 0.09 25.31
N ASN A 48 10.18 0.77 25.48
CA ASN A 48 11.13 1.03 24.41
C ASN A 48 12.25 -0.01 24.30
N SER A 49 12.34 -0.97 25.23
CA SER A 49 13.27 -2.09 25.10
C SER A 49 12.70 -3.09 24.12
N ASP A 50 13.47 -3.45 23.08
CA ASP A 50 13.18 -4.61 22.25
C ASP A 50 13.40 -5.85 23.11
N PRO A 51 12.34 -6.55 23.53
CA PRO A 51 12.53 -7.65 24.43
C PRO A 51 13.10 -8.80 23.58
N ALA A 52 14.36 -9.15 23.85
CA ALA A 52 15.05 -10.25 23.20
C ALA A 52 14.32 -11.56 23.51
N HIS A 53 13.29 -11.87 22.74
CA HIS A 53 12.56 -13.12 22.82
C HIS A 53 13.10 -14.02 21.72
N ASP A 54 13.92 -14.99 22.13
CA ASP A 54 14.15 -16.19 21.36
C ASP A 54 12.81 -16.91 21.12
N ALA A 55 12.64 -17.47 19.92
CA ALA A 55 11.41 -18.15 19.53
C ALA A 55 11.03 -19.26 20.52
N GLU A 56 12.03 -19.91 21.11
CA GLU A 56 11.88 -20.96 22.12
C GLU A 56 11.26 -20.43 23.42
N PHE A 57 11.65 -19.25 23.90
CA PHE A 57 11.06 -18.63 25.09
C PHE A 57 9.62 -18.14 24.87
N MET A 58 9.28 -17.64 23.68
CA MET A 58 7.88 -17.28 23.35
C MET A 58 6.96 -18.48 23.37
N GLU A 59 7.38 -19.60 22.78
CA GLU A 59 6.60 -20.84 22.77
C GLU A 59 6.43 -21.39 24.19
N ALA A 60 7.52 -21.45 24.97
CA ALA A 60 7.47 -21.92 26.35
C ALA A 60 6.58 -21.05 27.25
N THR A 61 6.66 -19.73 27.13
CA THR A 61 5.83 -18.81 27.92
C THR A 61 4.34 -18.89 27.54
N TYR A 62 4.04 -19.05 26.26
CA TYR A 62 2.68 -19.25 25.76
C TYR A 62 2.06 -20.57 26.28
N LEU A 63 2.79 -21.68 26.20
CA LEU A 63 2.33 -22.97 26.69
C LEU A 63 2.09 -22.95 28.21
N ALA A 64 3.02 -22.39 28.97
CA ALA A 64 2.86 -22.25 30.42
C ALA A 64 1.65 -21.39 30.80
N HIS A 65 1.32 -20.39 29.97
CA HIS A 65 0.13 -19.57 30.15
C HIS A 65 -1.17 -20.36 29.91
N LEU A 66 -1.23 -21.16 28.84
CA LEU A 66 -2.37 -22.03 28.54
C LEU A 66 -2.62 -23.05 29.66
N GLU A 67 -1.56 -23.63 30.22
CA GLU A 67 -1.67 -24.55 31.35
C GLU A 67 -2.26 -23.87 32.59
N ARG A 68 -1.82 -22.65 32.91
CA ARG A 68 -2.39 -21.86 34.02
C ARG A 68 -3.86 -21.54 33.81
N MET A 69 -4.25 -21.20 32.58
CA MET A 69 -5.66 -20.95 32.25
C MET A 69 -6.52 -22.19 32.43
N LYS A 70 -6.04 -23.35 31.96
CA LYS A 70 -6.70 -24.65 32.13
C LYS A 70 -6.85 -25.02 33.61
N GLN A 71 -5.80 -24.82 34.41
CA GLN A 71 -5.83 -25.07 35.86
C GLN A 71 -6.83 -24.17 36.59
N ASN A 72 -7.00 -22.93 36.13
CA ASN A 72 -7.98 -21.99 36.67
C ASN A 72 -9.41 -22.22 36.15
N GLY A 73 -9.66 -23.33 35.44
CA GLY A 73 -10.99 -23.70 34.94
C GLY A 73 -11.48 -22.84 33.78
N ILE A 74 -10.60 -22.07 33.14
CA ILE A 74 -10.91 -21.30 31.94
C ILE A 74 -10.74 -22.25 30.75
N SER A 75 -11.84 -22.84 30.28
CA SER A 75 -11.87 -23.56 29.01
C SER A 75 -11.91 -22.54 27.87
N ILE A 76 -10.76 -22.28 27.24
CA ILE A 76 -10.76 -21.64 25.92
C ILE A 76 -11.31 -22.69 24.94
N ASN A 77 -12.56 -22.54 24.54
CA ASN A 77 -13.07 -23.22 23.34
C ASN A 77 -12.36 -22.59 22.15
N PHE A 78 -11.20 -23.14 21.81
CA PHE A 78 -10.58 -22.88 20.52
C PHE A 78 -11.49 -23.52 19.48
N ASP A 79 -12.39 -22.71 18.92
CA ASP A 79 -13.14 -23.12 17.74
C ASP A 79 -12.12 -23.13 16.59
N ASP A 80 -11.49 -24.30 16.44
CA ASP A 80 -10.45 -24.63 15.48
C ASP A 80 -10.90 -24.41 14.02
N SER A 81 -12.19 -24.13 13.82
CA SER A 81 -12.78 -23.73 12.55
C SER A 81 -12.38 -22.32 12.08
N SER A 82 -11.77 -21.49 12.92
CA SER A 82 -11.36 -20.12 12.55
C SER A 82 -9.84 -19.88 12.47
N LEU A 83 -9.02 -20.83 12.93
CA LEU A 83 -7.61 -20.93 12.52
C LEU A 83 -7.46 -22.07 11.51
N GLN A 84 -8.04 -21.88 10.33
CA GLN A 84 -7.58 -22.62 9.16
C GLN A 84 -6.19 -22.12 8.78
N ASP A 85 -5.19 -22.43 9.60
CA ASP A 85 -3.82 -22.51 9.15
C ASP A 85 -3.76 -23.69 8.20
N GLN A 86 -3.48 -23.40 6.93
CA GLN A 86 -3.20 -24.41 5.93
C GLN A 86 -1.84 -25.02 6.24
N THR A 87 -1.78 -25.82 7.29
CA THR A 87 -0.73 -26.80 7.47
C THR A 87 -1.07 -27.96 6.54
N PRO A 88 -0.24 -28.24 5.52
CA PRO A 88 -0.47 -29.36 4.63
C PRO A 88 -0.42 -30.64 5.46
N GLU A 89 -1.53 -31.37 5.50
CA GLU A 89 -1.57 -32.71 6.07
C GLU A 89 -0.41 -33.54 5.50
N GLU A 90 0.40 -34.04 6.42
CA GLU A 90 1.42 -35.04 6.20
C GLU A 90 0.73 -36.37 5.82
N SER A 91 0.21 -36.46 4.60
CA SER A 91 -0.22 -37.73 4.03
C SER A 91 1.02 -38.55 3.70
N ALA A 92 1.17 -39.65 4.42
CA ALA A 92 2.24 -40.62 4.29
C ALA A 92 2.29 -41.23 2.87
N VAL A 93 2.92 -40.52 1.93
CA VAL A 93 3.29 -41.11 0.64
C VAL A 93 4.62 -41.83 0.82
N ARG A 94 4.50 -43.12 1.11
CA ARG A 94 5.45 -44.21 0.85
C ARG A 94 6.71 -43.72 0.12
N ARG A 95 7.78 -43.45 0.87
CA ARG A 95 9.12 -43.14 0.35
C ARG A 95 9.57 -44.28 -0.57
N ARG A 96 9.29 -44.15 -1.86
CA ARG A 96 9.99 -44.88 -2.90
C ARG A 96 11.34 -44.19 -3.00
N TRP A 97 12.38 -44.90 -2.58
CA TRP A 97 13.76 -44.47 -2.66
C TRP A 97 14.13 -44.24 -4.13
N PHE A 98 13.82 -43.06 -4.66
CA PHE A 98 14.24 -42.67 -5.99
C PHE A 98 15.72 -42.32 -5.92
N SER A 99 16.50 -43.17 -6.57
CA SER A 99 17.94 -43.10 -6.70
C SER A 99 18.36 -41.71 -7.18
N ILE A 100 19.32 -41.12 -6.48
CA ILE A 100 19.88 -39.76 -6.66
C ILE A 100 20.39 -39.52 -8.11
N LYS A 101 20.54 -40.59 -8.91
CA LYS A 101 20.93 -40.54 -10.31
C LYS A 101 19.95 -39.79 -11.23
N ASN A 102 18.68 -39.63 -10.85
CA ASN A 102 17.67 -38.95 -11.69
C ASN A 102 17.53 -37.45 -11.40
N MET A 103 18.22 -36.90 -10.41
CA MET A 103 18.09 -35.49 -10.00
C MET A 103 18.73 -34.52 -11.01
N ALA A 104 19.79 -34.95 -11.71
CA ALA A 104 20.43 -34.14 -12.74
C ALA A 104 19.56 -33.95 -14.00
N VAL A 105 18.79 -34.98 -14.37
CA VAL A 105 17.87 -34.92 -15.53
C VAL A 105 16.65 -34.05 -15.22
N ALA A 106 16.14 -34.10 -13.99
CA ALA A 106 15.02 -33.26 -13.55
C ALA A 106 15.37 -31.76 -13.57
N LEU A 107 16.60 -31.39 -13.23
CA LEU A 107 17.08 -30.01 -13.34
C LEU A 107 17.22 -29.53 -14.79
N LEU A 108 17.69 -30.38 -15.70
CA LEU A 108 17.74 -30.01 -17.12
C LEU A 108 16.34 -29.86 -17.72
N VAL A 109 15.38 -30.73 -17.35
CA VAL A 109 13.99 -30.62 -17.83
C VAL A 109 13.28 -29.40 -17.25
N SER A 110 13.52 -29.03 -15.98
CA SER A 110 12.95 -27.81 -15.41
C SER A 110 13.56 -26.55 -16.02
N VAL A 111 14.86 -26.54 -16.33
CA VAL A 111 15.50 -25.43 -17.06
C VAL A 111 14.95 -25.33 -18.48
N VAL A 112 14.74 -26.45 -19.19
CA VAL A 112 14.14 -26.43 -20.54
C VAL A 112 12.67 -26.00 -20.51
N MET A 113 11.88 -26.44 -19.51
CA MET A 113 10.49 -25.99 -19.38
C MET A 113 10.39 -24.51 -18.98
N THR A 114 11.24 -24.04 -18.06
CA THR A 114 11.23 -22.63 -17.64
C THR A 114 11.75 -21.71 -18.74
N THR A 115 12.81 -22.09 -19.46
CA THR A 115 13.29 -21.34 -20.63
C THR A 115 12.29 -21.41 -21.79
N GLY A 116 11.67 -22.56 -22.05
CA GLY A 116 10.60 -22.71 -23.04
C GLY A 116 9.39 -21.83 -22.72
N TRP A 117 8.93 -21.86 -21.46
CA TRP A 117 7.87 -20.98 -20.96
C TRP A 117 8.27 -19.51 -21.09
N PHE A 118 9.52 -19.17 -20.75
CA PHE A 118 10.01 -17.79 -20.82
C PHE A 118 10.09 -17.30 -22.27
N LEU A 119 10.53 -18.14 -23.22
CA LEU A 119 10.56 -17.80 -24.64
C LEU A 119 9.16 -17.74 -25.26
N LEU A 120 8.23 -18.61 -24.84
CA LEU A 120 6.82 -18.56 -25.25
C LEU A 120 6.08 -17.36 -24.63
N SER A 121 6.41 -17.00 -23.40
CA SER A 121 5.80 -15.88 -22.68
C SER A 121 6.39 -14.53 -23.09
N SER A 122 7.64 -14.51 -23.55
CA SER A 122 8.30 -13.32 -24.11
C SER A 122 7.70 -12.85 -25.44
N LYS A 123 6.79 -13.64 -26.05
CA LYS A 123 5.99 -13.21 -27.21
C LYS A 123 4.66 -12.52 -26.87
N LYS A 124 4.41 -12.16 -25.60
CA LYS A 124 3.30 -11.27 -25.20
C LYS A 124 3.80 -9.88 -24.81
N SER A 125 4.51 -9.24 -25.72
CA SER A 125 4.70 -7.79 -25.72
C SER A 125 4.66 -7.28 -27.16
N ALA A 126 3.53 -7.53 -27.81
CA ALA A 126 3.06 -6.74 -28.94
C ALA A 126 1.55 -6.61 -28.76
N ASP A 127 1.12 -5.36 -28.55
CA ASP A 127 -0.26 -4.91 -28.58
C ASP A 127 -1.14 -5.15 -27.34
N LYS A 128 -0.69 -4.60 -26.21
CA LYS A 128 -1.63 -3.90 -25.32
C LYS A 128 -1.38 -2.41 -25.46
N THR A 129 -1.87 -1.85 -26.56
CA THR A 129 -2.20 -0.43 -26.63
C THR A 129 -3.29 -0.18 -25.59
N SER A 130 -2.86 0.16 -24.38
CA SER A 130 -3.71 0.75 -23.34
C SER A 130 -4.27 2.05 -23.90
N THR A 131 -5.52 2.02 -24.36
CA THR A 131 -6.30 3.23 -24.72
C THR A 131 -6.36 4.24 -23.57
N ALA A 132 -6.03 3.85 -22.33
CA ALA A 132 -5.92 4.74 -21.18
C ALA A 132 -4.62 5.56 -21.12
N ASP A 133 -3.55 5.18 -21.82
CA ASP A 133 -2.29 5.94 -21.82
C ASP A 133 -2.17 6.92 -23.00
N GLN A 134 -3.11 6.86 -23.95
CA GLN A 134 -3.12 7.72 -25.13
C GLN A 134 -3.79 9.08 -24.90
N PHE A 135 -4.46 9.34 -23.77
CA PHE A 135 -5.13 10.63 -23.55
C PHE A 135 -4.42 11.47 -22.49
N GLY A 136 -4.16 12.74 -22.83
CA GLY A 136 -3.66 13.77 -21.94
C GLY A 136 -4.81 14.66 -21.46
N GLU A 137 -4.91 14.86 -20.14
CA GLU A 137 -5.96 15.67 -19.51
C GLU A 137 -5.36 16.90 -18.81
N VAL A 138 -5.93 18.07 -19.09
CA VAL A 138 -5.57 19.34 -18.41
C VAL A 138 -6.83 19.99 -17.84
N LYS A 139 -6.76 20.34 -16.56
CA LYS A 139 -7.84 21.02 -15.82
C LYS A 139 -7.31 22.31 -15.20
N THR A 140 -8.12 23.36 -15.26
CA THR A 140 -7.85 24.63 -14.55
C THR A 140 -8.64 24.68 -13.25
N ARG A 141 -8.05 25.30 -12.22
CA ARG A 141 -8.79 25.61 -10.99
C ARG A 141 -9.72 26.80 -11.23
N LYS A 142 -10.79 26.89 -10.44
CA LYS A 142 -11.66 28.07 -10.43
C LYS A 142 -10.84 29.33 -10.11
N GLY A 143 -11.07 30.42 -10.84
CA GLY A 143 -10.33 31.67 -10.72
C GLY A 143 -8.92 31.69 -11.36
N SER A 144 -8.49 30.62 -12.04
CA SER A 144 -7.17 30.55 -12.69
C SER A 144 -7.29 30.33 -14.20
N ARG A 145 -6.36 30.89 -14.98
CA ARG A 145 -6.25 30.65 -16.42
C ARG A 145 -4.90 30.00 -16.70
N THR A 146 -4.88 29.01 -17.59
CA THR A 146 -3.66 28.30 -17.97
C THR A 146 -3.43 28.40 -19.47
N LYS A 147 -2.20 28.75 -19.87
CA LYS A 147 -1.74 28.62 -21.25
C LYS A 147 -0.97 27.32 -21.41
N MET A 148 -1.24 26.57 -22.47
CA MET A 148 -0.53 25.35 -22.82
C MET A 148 -0.30 25.25 -24.33
N LYS A 149 0.71 24.47 -24.72
CA LYS A 149 1.01 24.17 -26.11
C LYS A 149 0.67 22.70 -26.38
N LEU A 150 -0.12 22.45 -27.43
CA LEU A 150 -0.46 21.10 -27.89
C LEU A 150 0.70 20.48 -28.68
N PRO A 151 0.72 19.14 -28.86
CA PRO A 151 1.80 18.48 -29.58
C PRO A 151 1.89 18.87 -31.07
N ASP A 152 0.80 19.32 -31.72
CA ASP A 152 0.87 19.91 -33.07
C ASP A 152 1.47 21.32 -33.11
N GLY A 153 1.79 21.89 -31.95
CA GLY A 153 2.29 23.24 -31.79
C GLY A 153 1.23 24.31 -31.61
N SER A 154 -0.06 23.96 -31.59
CA SER A 154 -1.17 24.89 -31.34
C SER A 154 -1.15 25.44 -29.91
N ASP A 155 -1.44 26.73 -29.76
CA ASP A 155 -1.49 27.41 -28.46
C ASP A 155 -2.94 27.40 -27.92
N VAL A 156 -3.12 27.00 -26.67
CA VAL A 156 -4.44 26.91 -26.03
C VAL A 156 -4.43 27.68 -24.71
N TRP A 157 -5.44 28.53 -24.51
CA TRP A 157 -5.73 29.22 -23.26
C TRP A 157 -7.01 28.66 -22.66
N LEU A 158 -6.90 28.03 -21.50
CA LEU A 158 -8.02 27.43 -20.79
C LEU A 158 -8.49 28.39 -19.68
N ASN A 159 -9.78 28.75 -19.68
CA ASN A 159 -10.37 29.64 -18.68
C ASN A 159 -10.73 28.89 -17.39
N ALA A 160 -11.01 29.62 -16.32
CA ALA A 160 -11.27 29.08 -14.98
C ALA A 160 -12.34 27.97 -14.94
N GLY A 161 -11.99 26.84 -14.33
CA GLY A 161 -12.91 25.71 -14.16
C GLY A 161 -13.16 24.90 -15.43
N SER A 162 -12.36 25.11 -16.47
CA SER A 162 -12.47 24.39 -17.74
C SER A 162 -11.52 23.19 -17.77
N LYS A 163 -11.87 22.21 -18.61
CA LYS A 163 -11.17 20.94 -18.77
C LYS A 163 -10.95 20.69 -20.27
N LEU A 164 -9.74 20.29 -20.62
CA LEU A 164 -9.37 19.86 -21.96
C LEU A 164 -8.80 18.44 -21.90
N ASN A 165 -9.26 17.57 -22.79
CA ASN A 165 -8.71 16.24 -22.99
C ASN A 165 -8.30 16.08 -24.46
N TYR A 166 -7.12 15.52 -24.73
CA TYR A 166 -6.56 15.40 -26.08
C TYR A 166 -5.77 14.11 -26.22
N ASN A 167 -5.67 13.57 -27.43
CA ASN A 167 -4.84 12.40 -27.68
C ASN A 167 -3.34 12.79 -27.68
N LYS A 168 -2.48 12.03 -27.00
CA LYS A 168 -1.02 12.23 -26.96
C LYS A 168 -0.37 11.91 -28.31
N ASP A 169 -0.96 11.06 -29.14
CA ASP A 169 -0.53 10.75 -30.52
C ASP A 169 -1.01 11.80 -31.55
N PHE A 170 -1.23 13.04 -31.10
CA PHE A 170 -1.74 14.18 -31.88
C PHE A 170 -0.93 14.46 -33.17
N GLU A 171 0.36 14.10 -33.20
CA GLU A 171 1.22 14.29 -34.37
C GLU A 171 1.04 13.22 -35.46
N LYS A 172 0.56 12.03 -35.13
CA LYS A 172 0.43 10.88 -36.04
C LYS A 172 -1.02 10.52 -36.38
N GLY A 173 -1.98 10.99 -35.59
CA GLY A 173 -3.40 10.70 -35.72
C GLY A 173 -4.27 11.93 -36.04
N SER A 174 -5.54 11.86 -35.66
CA SER A 174 -6.50 12.96 -35.80
C SER A 174 -6.27 14.03 -34.72
N ARG A 175 -6.38 15.31 -35.12
CA ARG A 175 -6.24 16.47 -34.23
C ARG A 175 -7.54 16.74 -33.47
N GLU A 176 -7.90 15.81 -32.59
CA GLU A 176 -9.16 15.84 -31.83
C GLU A 176 -8.93 16.23 -30.36
N VAL A 177 -9.74 17.18 -29.88
CA VAL A 177 -9.76 17.59 -28.48
C VAL A 177 -11.18 17.61 -27.94
N TYR A 178 -11.33 17.31 -26.66
CA TYR A 178 -12.59 17.32 -25.93
C TYR A 178 -12.55 18.43 -24.87
N LEU A 179 -13.43 19.41 -25.01
CA LEU A 179 -13.48 20.59 -24.16
C LEU A 179 -14.75 20.59 -23.30
N THR A 180 -14.59 20.92 -22.03
CA THR A 180 -15.67 21.27 -21.11
C THR A 180 -15.37 22.64 -20.50
N GLY A 181 -16.26 23.61 -20.65
CA GLY A 181 -16.06 24.99 -20.22
C GLY A 181 -15.62 25.90 -21.37
N GLU A 182 -14.66 26.78 -21.11
CA GLU A 182 -14.25 27.83 -22.04
C GLU A 182 -12.74 27.76 -22.33
N ALA A 183 -12.38 27.82 -23.61
CA ALA A 183 -11.01 27.88 -24.06
C ALA A 183 -10.88 28.74 -25.33
N PHE A 184 -9.71 29.33 -25.52
CA PHE A 184 -9.30 30.00 -26.75
C PHE A 184 -8.19 29.19 -27.42
N PHE A 185 -8.34 28.91 -28.71
CA PHE A 185 -7.40 28.11 -29.51
C PHE A 185 -6.76 28.97 -30.59
N ASN A 186 -5.44 29.01 -30.61
CA ASN A 186 -4.65 29.50 -31.75
C ASN A 186 -4.06 28.28 -32.45
N VAL A 187 -4.76 27.79 -33.46
CA VAL A 187 -4.48 26.53 -34.13
C VAL A 187 -3.46 26.71 -35.25
N VAL A 188 -2.43 25.86 -35.27
CA VAL A 188 -1.47 25.82 -36.37
C VAL A 188 -2.17 25.34 -37.64
N HIS A 189 -2.03 26.12 -38.72
CA HIS A 189 -2.63 25.80 -40.01
C HIS A 189 -2.01 24.53 -40.60
N ASP A 190 -2.86 23.56 -40.90
CA ASP A 190 -2.52 22.31 -41.58
C ASP A 190 -3.79 21.86 -42.31
N ALA A 191 -3.73 21.89 -43.64
CA ALA A 191 -4.88 21.68 -44.52
C ALA A 191 -5.23 20.19 -44.67
N ASP A 192 -4.27 19.30 -44.46
CA ASP A 192 -4.43 17.86 -44.68
C ASP A 192 -5.04 17.16 -43.45
N ARG A 193 -4.98 17.81 -42.28
CA ARG A 193 -5.48 17.25 -41.02
C ARG A 193 -6.37 18.26 -40.29
N PRO A 194 -7.70 18.23 -40.37
CA PRO A 194 -8.54 19.22 -39.67
C PRO A 194 -8.41 19.13 -38.14
N PHE A 195 -8.63 20.26 -37.45
CA PHE A 195 -8.63 20.35 -35.98
C PHE A 195 -10.08 20.28 -35.46
N LEU A 196 -10.41 19.23 -34.72
CA LEU A 196 -11.77 18.92 -34.27
C LEU A 196 -11.90 19.16 -32.77
N ILE A 197 -12.96 19.90 -32.38
CA ILE A 197 -13.28 20.19 -30.98
C ILE A 197 -14.63 19.56 -30.65
N HIS A 198 -14.62 18.60 -29.72
CA HIS A 198 -15.81 17.98 -29.17
C HIS A 198 -16.21 18.70 -27.88
N THR A 199 -17.48 19.07 -27.75
CA THR A 199 -18.03 19.67 -26.53
C THR A 199 -19.27 18.88 -26.10
N SER A 200 -19.49 18.78 -24.79
CA SER A 200 -20.78 18.34 -24.25
C SER A 200 -21.75 19.52 -24.30
N ALA A 201 -22.84 19.39 -25.05
CA ALA A 201 -23.92 20.36 -25.11
C ALA A 201 -24.67 20.48 -23.78
#